data_AF-A0A6A5G1Q4-F1
#
_entry.id   AF-A0A6A5G1Q4-F1
#
_cell.length_a   1.000
_cell.length_b   1.000
_cell.length_c   1.000
_cell.angle_alpha   90.00
_cell.angle_beta   90.00
_cell.angle_gamma   90.00
#
_symmetry.space_group_name_H-M   'P 1'
#
loop_
_entity.id
_entity.type
_entity.pdbx_description
1 polymer ?
#
loop_
_entity_poly.entity_id
_entity_poly.type
_entity_poly.pdbx_seq_one_letter_code
_entity_poly.pdbx_strand_id
1 'polypeptide(L)'
;MEGPSGWNVMPVEVLEDIFKHLPAKNKGRCSQVCRQWNEGFKSDFSWRTFTFKDGVFVRRKFTQHSGWQYHIDHWRLKNLITNKTKAWRVLNVEPVNNIFNLYEFFRVLANYSEHYEKFSATERPIGKIHTFNFKWHLHVDQNETGGLIEDKDVGTGGQILGSLNNVLKYLHGLKSLNLVDLQLTHQEADEFLATLLEKFHEKLTYLSLLNVTLFPKPILQVGCFLKLRKLLVSPQMLCTDTLSAIACLEHLENLSIVQDEKSSQSTDISRNAWNMFVKQNMDRTRVWLILRGKPKTSLIIQPGAPVYGIRMENSAGQLTMELAEQIANYYSGSLHHFIQSGLERMKRGKKMEERVDSALIEIVSRCPLLERVACRERLSYGTAVILSVYAERNGFKVYLRKNALLKRICWCRFDMETHGILFNWLREMCRTEELVTESLQYSTNQPMVVYDDRSYKALNL
;
A
#
# COMPACT_ATOMS: atom_id res chain seq x y z
N MET A 1 12.01 47.24 -17.12
CA MET A 1 12.37 46.16 -16.18
C MET A 1 11.07 45.52 -15.73
N GLU A 2 10.69 44.42 -16.36
CA GLU A 2 9.53 43.64 -15.94
C GLU A 2 9.84 43.07 -14.56
N GLY A 3 9.08 43.51 -13.55
CA GLY A 3 9.18 42.94 -12.20
C GLY A 3 8.85 41.45 -12.25
N PRO A 4 9.30 40.65 -11.28
CA PRO A 4 9.00 39.23 -11.24
C PRO A 4 7.48 39.03 -11.33
N SER A 5 7.03 38.27 -12.33
CA SER A 5 5.64 37.91 -12.57
C SER A 5 4.97 37.52 -11.26
N GLY A 6 4.01 38.33 -10.78
CA GLY A 6 3.36 38.09 -9.50
C GLY A 6 2.58 36.77 -9.49
N TRP A 7 2.40 36.19 -8.30
CA TRP A 7 1.61 34.96 -8.08
C TRP A 7 0.16 35.03 -8.58
N ASN A 8 -0.31 36.24 -8.90
CA ASN A 8 -1.61 36.54 -9.50
C ASN A 8 -1.68 36.32 -11.02
N VAL A 9 -0.55 36.15 -11.71
CA VAL A 9 -0.47 35.92 -13.17
C VAL A 9 0.12 34.53 -13.48
N MET A 10 0.03 33.61 -12.51
CA MET A 10 0.57 32.26 -12.68
C MET A 10 -0.20 31.49 -13.78
N PRO A 11 0.51 30.70 -14.62
CA PRO A 11 -0.14 29.83 -15.59
C PRO A 11 -1.13 28.86 -14.93
N VAL A 12 -2.22 28.56 -15.62
CA VAL A 12 -3.30 27.71 -15.09
C VAL A 12 -2.79 26.30 -14.82
N GLU A 13 -1.85 25.80 -15.61
CA GLU A 13 -1.24 24.47 -15.48
C GLU A 13 -0.52 24.33 -14.13
N VAL A 14 0.21 25.36 -13.72
CA VAL A 14 0.90 25.38 -12.42
C VAL A 14 -0.11 25.44 -11.28
N LEU A 15 -1.19 26.22 -11.45
CA LEU A 15 -2.27 26.27 -10.47
C LEU A 15 -3.00 24.93 -10.35
N GLU A 16 -3.25 24.23 -11.46
CA GLU A 16 -3.85 22.88 -11.47
C GLU A 16 -2.99 21.89 -10.67
N ASP A 17 -1.67 21.92 -10.86
CA ASP A 17 -0.74 21.10 -10.09
C ASP A 17 -0.73 21.47 -8.61
N ILE A 18 -0.78 22.75 -8.25
CA ILE A 18 -0.93 23.18 -6.85
C ILE A 18 -2.26 22.65 -6.28
N PHE A 19 -3.37 22.88 -6.97
CA PHE A 19 -4.71 22.46 -6.54
C PHE A 19 -4.84 20.94 -6.42
N LYS A 20 -4.12 20.16 -7.23
CA LYS A 20 -4.09 18.69 -7.14
C LYS A 20 -3.59 18.20 -5.77
N HIS A 21 -2.69 18.93 -5.12
CA HIS A 21 -2.13 18.57 -3.81
C HIS A 21 -2.92 19.16 -2.62
N LEU A 22 -3.92 20.01 -2.88
CA LEU A 22 -4.68 20.67 -1.82
C LEU A 22 -5.94 19.88 -1.43
N PRO A 23 -6.29 19.80 -0.13
CA PRO A 23 -7.59 19.31 0.31
C PRO A 23 -8.74 20.18 -0.19
N ALA A 24 -9.92 19.60 -0.43
CA ALA A 24 -11.08 20.31 -0.97
C ALA A 24 -11.45 21.59 -0.18
N LYS A 25 -11.34 21.56 1.16
CA LYS A 25 -11.56 22.72 2.04
C LYS A 25 -10.63 23.89 1.73
N ASN A 26 -9.37 23.60 1.39
CA ASN A 26 -8.37 24.62 1.08
C ASN A 26 -8.54 25.15 -0.35
N LYS A 27 -8.96 24.30 -1.30
CA LYS A 27 -9.22 24.74 -2.69
C LYS A 27 -10.20 25.92 -2.74
N GLY A 28 -11.28 25.86 -1.96
CA GLY A 28 -12.28 26.94 -1.91
C GLY A 28 -11.80 28.24 -1.25
N ARG A 29 -10.77 28.17 -0.38
CA ARG A 29 -10.13 29.38 0.18
C ARG A 29 -9.15 29.99 -0.81
N CYS A 30 -8.36 29.14 -1.46
CA CYS A 30 -7.40 29.51 -2.49
C CYS A 30 -8.09 30.17 -3.70
N SER A 31 -9.29 29.73 -4.08
CA SER A 31 -10.05 30.35 -5.18
C SER A 31 -10.53 31.79 -4.90
N GLN A 32 -10.48 32.25 -3.65
CA GLN A 32 -10.87 33.60 -3.26
C GLN A 32 -9.70 34.60 -3.28
N VAL A 33 -8.47 34.13 -3.52
CA VAL A 33 -7.27 34.97 -3.50
C VAL A 33 -7.27 35.98 -4.65
N CYS A 34 -7.50 35.51 -5.88
CA CYS A 34 -7.61 36.36 -7.06
C CYS A 34 -8.36 35.64 -8.19
N ARG A 35 -8.66 36.37 -9.27
CA ARG A 35 -9.40 35.83 -10.43
C ARG A 35 -8.68 34.65 -11.08
N GLN A 36 -7.37 34.72 -11.26
CA GLN A 36 -6.56 33.66 -11.87
C GLN A 36 -6.66 32.35 -11.06
N TRP A 37 -6.59 32.43 -9.73
CA TRP A 37 -6.74 31.28 -8.84
C TRP A 37 -8.17 30.72 -8.86
N ASN A 38 -9.18 31.56 -9.04
CA ASN A 38 -10.55 31.12 -9.24
C ASN A 38 -10.74 30.37 -10.57
N GLU A 39 -10.04 30.79 -11.63
CA GLU A 39 -10.03 30.08 -12.92
C GLU A 39 -9.37 28.70 -12.79
N GLY A 40 -8.20 28.63 -12.13
CA GLY A 40 -7.56 27.35 -11.80
C GLY A 40 -8.45 26.42 -10.95
N PHE A 41 -9.21 26.98 -9.99
CA PHE A 41 -10.19 26.22 -9.22
C PHE A 41 -11.35 25.69 -10.07
N LYS A 42 -11.75 26.43 -11.11
CA LYS A 42 -12.84 26.02 -12.01
C LYS A 42 -12.41 24.94 -13.00
N SER A 43 -11.12 24.82 -13.30
CA SER A 43 -10.61 23.75 -14.16
C SER A 43 -11.00 22.35 -13.68
N ASP A 44 -11.30 21.46 -14.62
CA ASP A 44 -11.60 20.06 -14.34
C ASP A 44 -10.37 19.29 -13.82
N PHE A 45 -9.18 19.68 -14.25
CA PHE A 45 -7.93 19.02 -13.84
C PHE A 45 -7.70 19.13 -12.33
N SER A 46 -7.98 20.30 -11.77
CA SER A 46 -7.94 20.58 -10.33
C SER A 46 -8.84 19.66 -9.51
N TRP A 47 -9.85 19.03 -10.12
CA TRP A 47 -10.84 18.17 -9.45
C TRP A 47 -10.80 16.71 -9.88
N ARG A 48 -9.80 16.28 -10.66
CA ARG A 48 -9.66 14.86 -11.08
C ARG A 48 -9.61 13.89 -9.91
N THR A 49 -9.01 14.29 -8.80
CA THR A 49 -8.96 13.52 -7.56
C THR A 49 -9.77 14.22 -6.49
N PHE A 50 -10.74 13.49 -5.93
CA PHE A 50 -11.50 13.94 -4.77
C PHE A 50 -11.26 12.99 -3.60
N THR A 51 -10.95 13.58 -2.43
CA THR A 51 -10.76 12.85 -1.18
C THR A 51 -11.79 13.32 -0.16
N PHE A 52 -12.66 12.40 0.26
CA PHE A 52 -13.56 12.57 1.38
C PHE A 52 -12.83 12.24 2.69
N LYS A 53 -12.96 13.14 3.67
CA LYS A 53 -12.37 13.00 5.01
C LYS A 53 -13.14 13.86 6.01
N ASP A 54 -12.85 13.70 7.30
CA ASP A 54 -13.50 14.51 8.33
C ASP A 54 -13.30 16.02 8.17
N GLY A 55 -14.33 16.77 8.56
CA GLY A 55 -14.33 18.22 8.47
C GLY A 55 -14.52 18.78 7.06
N VAL A 56 -14.70 17.93 6.04
CA VAL A 56 -15.00 18.33 4.67
C VAL A 56 -16.50 18.60 4.51
N PHE A 57 -16.84 19.80 4.02
CA PHE A 57 -18.22 20.27 3.86
C PHE A 57 -19.09 20.15 5.11
N VAL A 58 -18.55 20.35 6.31
CA VAL A 58 -19.32 20.33 7.55
C VAL A 58 -19.73 21.73 8.02
N ARG A 59 -20.80 21.77 8.81
CA ARG A 59 -21.25 22.91 9.62
C ARG A 59 -21.48 22.46 11.06
N ARG A 60 -21.30 23.38 12.00
CA ARG A 60 -21.54 23.14 13.42
C ARG A 60 -23.05 23.18 13.68
N LYS A 61 -23.61 22.14 14.29
CA LYS A 61 -25.01 22.04 14.70
C LYS A 61 -25.07 21.55 16.13
N PHE A 62 -25.93 22.14 16.93
CA PHE A 62 -26.18 21.68 18.29
C PHE A 62 -27.23 20.58 18.29
N THR A 63 -26.95 19.46 18.95
CA THR A 63 -27.88 18.35 19.20
C THR A 63 -28.08 18.21 20.70
N GLN A 64 -29.30 17.88 21.12
CA GLN A 64 -29.64 17.79 22.55
C GLN A 64 -28.87 16.65 23.25
N HIS A 65 -28.54 15.58 22.54
CA HIS A 65 -27.92 14.38 23.11
C HIS A 65 -26.40 14.39 23.08
N SER A 66 -25.78 15.15 22.18
CA SER A 66 -24.33 15.09 21.93
C SER A 66 -23.68 16.47 21.81
N GLY A 67 -24.42 17.54 22.13
CA GLY A 67 -23.92 18.90 22.14
C GLY A 67 -23.56 19.42 20.75
N TRP A 68 -22.47 20.16 20.65
CA TRP A 68 -22.03 20.73 19.38
C TRP A 68 -21.29 19.71 18.52
N GLN A 69 -21.92 19.30 17.42
CA GLN A 69 -21.34 18.36 16.46
C GLN A 69 -21.18 18.97 15.07
N TYR A 70 -20.27 18.41 14.28
CA TYR A 70 -20.05 18.78 12.89
C TYR A 70 -20.82 17.85 11.96
N HIS A 71 -21.89 18.36 11.35
CA HIS A 71 -22.69 17.64 10.36
C HIS A 71 -22.39 18.14 8.95
N ILE A 72 -22.59 17.29 7.95
CA ILE A 72 -22.54 17.72 6.54
C ILE A 72 -23.48 18.91 6.29
N ASP A 73 -22.92 19.90 5.62
CA ASP A 73 -23.62 21.00 4.98
C ASP A 73 -24.07 20.55 3.59
N HIS A 74 -25.33 20.13 3.50
CA HIS A 74 -25.93 19.62 2.27
C HIS A 74 -25.89 20.63 1.12
N TRP A 75 -25.90 21.94 1.39
CA TRP A 75 -25.84 22.94 0.33
C TRP A 75 -24.46 22.97 -0.33
N ARG A 76 -23.40 22.96 0.49
CA ARG A 76 -22.01 22.88 -0.01
C ARG A 76 -21.75 21.57 -0.75
N LEU A 77 -22.24 20.46 -0.19
CA LEU A 77 -22.09 19.15 -0.81
C LEU A 77 -22.82 19.06 -2.16
N LYS A 78 -24.07 19.53 -2.22
CA LYS A 78 -24.86 19.60 -3.47
C LYS A 78 -24.12 20.44 -4.53
N ASN A 79 -23.65 21.62 -4.17
CA ASN A 79 -22.92 22.48 -5.09
C ASN A 79 -21.65 21.83 -5.64
N LEU A 80 -20.92 21.08 -4.81
CA LEU A 80 -19.77 20.32 -5.30
C LEU A 80 -20.22 19.21 -6.26
N ILE A 81 -21.20 18.41 -5.84
CA ILE A 81 -21.65 17.25 -6.59
C ILE A 81 -22.15 17.66 -7.97
N THR A 82 -22.99 18.70 -8.05
CA THR A 82 -23.54 19.17 -9.32
C THR A 82 -22.49 19.77 -10.25
N ASN A 83 -21.49 20.48 -9.71
CA ASN A 83 -20.55 21.22 -10.55
C ASN A 83 -19.27 20.45 -10.89
N LYS A 84 -18.83 19.51 -10.05
CA LYS A 84 -17.47 18.93 -10.12
C LYS A 84 -17.39 17.42 -10.29
N THR A 85 -18.47 16.66 -10.07
CA THR A 85 -18.41 15.18 -10.18
C THR A 85 -18.03 14.68 -11.56
N LYS A 86 -18.47 15.35 -12.63
CA LYS A 86 -18.11 15.00 -14.02
C LYS A 86 -16.59 15.04 -14.27
N ALA A 87 -15.85 15.83 -13.49
CA ALA A 87 -14.39 15.93 -13.56
C ALA A 87 -13.67 14.80 -12.80
N TRP A 88 -14.35 14.13 -11.86
CA TRP A 88 -13.74 13.12 -11.00
C TRP A 88 -13.30 11.89 -11.80
N ARG A 89 -12.12 11.40 -11.45
CA ARG A 89 -11.47 10.22 -12.02
C ARG A 89 -11.03 9.26 -10.92
N VAL A 90 -10.62 9.83 -9.78
CA VAL A 90 -10.23 9.11 -8.57
C VAL A 90 -11.09 9.60 -7.41
N LEU A 91 -11.75 8.67 -6.72
CA LEU A 91 -12.50 8.92 -5.50
C LEU A 91 -11.82 8.19 -4.34
N ASN A 92 -11.30 8.95 -3.39
CA ASN A 92 -10.71 8.44 -2.16
C ASN A 92 -11.64 8.74 -0.98
N VAL A 93 -11.80 7.76 -0.10
CA VAL A 93 -12.47 7.93 1.18
C VAL A 93 -11.46 7.53 2.25
N GLU A 94 -10.96 8.53 2.97
CA GLU A 94 -10.10 8.32 4.13
C GLU A 94 -10.92 7.84 5.33
N PRO A 95 -10.29 7.20 6.32
CA PRO A 95 -10.89 6.95 7.62
C PRO A 95 -11.59 8.18 8.20
N VAL A 96 -12.77 7.98 8.78
CA VAL A 96 -13.59 9.03 9.37
C VAL A 96 -14.08 8.62 10.76
N ASN A 97 -14.18 9.61 11.64
CA ASN A 97 -14.72 9.47 12.98
C ASN A 97 -16.26 9.57 12.92
N ASN A 98 -16.79 10.43 12.03
CA ASN A 98 -18.22 10.66 11.91
C ASN A 98 -18.85 9.78 10.81
N ILE A 99 -19.30 8.59 11.20
CA ILE A 99 -19.98 7.61 10.33
C ILE A 99 -21.21 8.21 9.64
N PHE A 100 -21.99 9.03 10.36
CA PHE A 100 -23.20 9.65 9.81
C PHE A 100 -22.88 10.54 8.60
N ASN A 101 -21.80 11.31 8.66
CA ASN A 101 -21.37 12.13 7.54
C ASN A 101 -20.96 11.26 6.34
N LEU A 102 -20.25 10.14 6.55
CA LEU A 102 -19.92 9.23 5.46
C LEU A 102 -21.16 8.62 4.82
N TYR A 103 -22.10 8.14 5.63
CA TYR A 103 -23.38 7.62 5.15
C TYR A 103 -24.13 8.65 4.31
N GLU A 104 -24.27 9.87 4.81
CA GLU A 104 -24.94 10.96 4.11
C GLU A 104 -24.22 11.34 2.81
N PHE A 105 -22.89 11.33 2.80
CA PHE A 105 -22.12 11.56 1.58
C PHE A 105 -22.42 10.51 0.50
N PHE A 106 -22.37 9.22 0.86
CA PHE A 106 -22.70 8.13 -0.06
C PHE A 106 -24.16 8.19 -0.52
N ARG A 107 -25.09 8.44 0.39
CA ARG A 107 -26.52 8.58 0.09
C ARG A 107 -26.79 9.69 -0.92
N VAL A 108 -26.23 10.89 -0.70
CA VAL A 108 -26.42 12.03 -1.63
C VAL A 108 -25.78 11.73 -2.99
N LEU A 109 -24.60 11.11 -3.02
CA LEU A 109 -23.91 10.78 -4.27
C LEU A 109 -24.67 9.71 -5.09
N ALA A 110 -25.18 8.68 -4.42
CA ALA A 110 -26.00 7.64 -5.03
C ALA A 110 -27.32 8.21 -5.56
N ASN A 111 -28.05 8.98 -4.74
CA ASN A 111 -29.32 9.60 -5.15
C ASN A 111 -29.14 10.58 -6.31
N TYR A 112 -28.05 11.34 -6.32
CA TYR A 112 -27.72 12.23 -7.44
C TYR A 112 -27.49 11.42 -8.72
N SER A 113 -26.74 10.32 -8.65
CA SER A 113 -26.48 9.47 -9.82
C SER A 113 -27.74 8.79 -10.31
N GLU A 114 -28.56 8.26 -9.40
CA GLU A 114 -29.85 7.64 -9.68
C GLU A 114 -30.80 8.59 -10.40
N HIS A 115 -30.91 9.84 -9.91
CA HIS A 115 -31.76 10.85 -10.54
C HIS A 115 -31.37 11.08 -11.99
N TYR A 116 -30.09 11.32 -12.28
CA TYR A 116 -29.64 11.60 -13.65
C TYR A 116 -29.74 10.38 -14.56
N GLU A 117 -29.42 9.18 -14.08
CA GLU A 117 -29.54 7.96 -14.89
C GLU A 117 -31.00 7.55 -15.16
N LYS A 118 -31.95 7.93 -14.29
CA LYS A 118 -33.39 7.74 -14.53
C LYS A 118 -33.94 8.64 -15.64
N PHE A 119 -33.47 9.89 -15.71
CA PHE A 119 -34.00 10.88 -16.65
C PHE A 119 -33.17 11.04 -17.93
N SER A 120 -31.95 10.50 -17.97
CA SER A 120 -31.07 10.55 -19.14
C SER A 120 -30.24 9.29 -19.26
N ALA A 121 -30.34 8.61 -20.40
CA ALA A 121 -29.55 7.41 -20.70
C ALA A 121 -28.05 7.71 -20.91
N THR A 122 -27.71 8.96 -21.23
CA THR A 122 -26.34 9.38 -21.59
C THR A 122 -25.61 10.06 -20.43
N GLU A 123 -26.33 10.70 -19.50
CA GLU A 123 -25.70 11.42 -18.39
C GLU A 123 -25.41 10.49 -17.21
N ARG A 124 -24.11 10.17 -17.03
CA ARG A 124 -23.61 9.42 -15.87
C ARG A 124 -22.65 10.29 -15.07
N PRO A 125 -23.11 11.00 -14.03
CA PRO A 125 -22.31 12.05 -13.39
C PRO A 125 -21.00 11.55 -12.77
N ILE A 126 -21.02 10.35 -12.17
CA ILE A 126 -19.83 9.69 -11.61
C ILE A 126 -19.28 8.57 -12.48
N GLY A 127 -19.80 8.40 -13.70
CA GLY A 127 -19.46 7.30 -14.59
C GLY A 127 -18.01 7.32 -15.10
N LYS A 128 -17.32 8.47 -15.00
CA LYS A 128 -15.91 8.63 -15.41
C LYS A 128 -14.90 8.26 -14.32
N ILE A 129 -15.36 7.94 -13.11
CA ILE A 129 -14.47 7.49 -12.03
C ILE A 129 -13.94 6.11 -12.37
N HIS A 130 -12.61 5.99 -12.49
CA HIS A 130 -11.93 4.74 -12.80
C HIS A 130 -11.23 4.13 -11.58
N THR A 131 -11.00 4.92 -10.53
CA THR A 131 -10.35 4.44 -9.29
C THR A 131 -11.18 4.82 -8.09
N PHE A 132 -11.49 3.83 -7.25
CA PHE A 132 -12.17 4.00 -5.98
C PHE A 132 -11.35 3.37 -4.86
N ASN A 133 -10.99 4.19 -3.87
CA ASN A 133 -10.23 3.78 -2.70
C ASN A 133 -11.07 4.02 -1.45
N PHE A 134 -11.36 2.96 -0.71
CA PHE A 134 -12.10 3.01 0.53
C PHE A 134 -11.33 2.26 1.62
N LYS A 135 -10.93 2.98 2.66
CA LYS A 135 -10.34 2.38 3.85
C LYS A 135 -11.27 2.61 5.02
N TRP A 136 -11.76 1.52 5.60
CA TRP A 136 -12.51 1.60 6.83
C TRP A 136 -11.56 1.69 8.02
N HIS A 137 -11.79 2.65 8.89
CA HIS A 137 -11.26 2.63 10.24
C HIS A 137 -12.11 3.60 11.06
N LEU A 138 -12.76 3.07 12.09
CA LEU A 138 -13.50 3.89 13.03
C LEU A 138 -12.54 4.39 14.11
N HIS A 139 -12.27 5.69 14.12
CA HIS A 139 -11.63 6.31 15.26
C HIS A 139 -12.68 6.49 16.36
N VAL A 140 -12.70 5.55 17.30
CA VAL A 140 -13.48 5.70 18.53
C VAL A 140 -12.65 6.55 19.49
N ASP A 141 -13.09 7.77 19.78
CA ASP A 141 -12.42 8.60 20.78
C ASP A 141 -12.52 7.92 22.16
N GLN A 142 -11.37 7.77 22.83
CA GLN A 142 -11.23 7.05 24.10
C GLN A 142 -12.15 7.60 25.21
N ASN A 143 -12.45 8.90 25.13
CA ASN A 143 -13.30 9.60 26.09
C ASN A 143 -14.80 9.32 25.90
N GLU A 144 -15.24 8.89 24.71
CA GLU A 144 -16.67 8.70 24.41
C GLU A 144 -17.19 7.31 24.78
N THR A 145 -16.31 6.30 24.91
CA THR A 145 -16.71 4.91 25.23
C THR A 145 -16.29 4.44 26.61
N GLY A 146 -15.65 5.30 27.42
CA GLY A 146 -15.20 4.94 28.77
C GLY A 146 -14.24 3.73 28.79
N GLY A 147 -13.51 3.48 27.70
CA GLY A 147 -12.62 2.33 27.56
C GLY A 147 -13.32 0.99 27.25
N LEU A 148 -14.65 0.93 27.07
CA LEU A 148 -15.37 -0.33 26.81
C LEU A 148 -15.20 -0.87 25.38
N ILE A 149 -14.78 -0.02 24.44
CA ILE A 149 -14.47 -0.36 23.04
C ILE A 149 -12.99 -0.10 22.80
N GLU A 150 -12.14 -0.53 23.73
CA GLU A 150 -10.71 -0.61 23.48
C GLU A 150 -10.47 -1.75 22.47
N ASP A 151 -9.80 -1.45 21.36
CA ASP A 151 -9.36 -2.41 20.33
C ASP A 151 -10.43 -3.32 19.69
N LYS A 152 -11.73 -3.05 19.87
CA LYS A 152 -12.78 -3.78 19.15
C LYS A 152 -12.95 -3.20 17.76
N ASP A 153 -12.45 -3.95 16.79
CA ASP A 153 -12.74 -3.80 15.38
C ASP A 153 -14.28 -3.83 15.15
N VAL A 154 -14.87 -2.65 14.94
CA VAL A 154 -16.28 -2.51 14.59
C VAL A 154 -16.42 -2.71 13.08
N GLY A 155 -17.11 -3.78 12.67
CA GLY A 155 -17.33 -4.08 11.25
C GLY A 155 -18.16 -3.04 10.49
N THR A 156 -17.99 -2.98 9.16
CA THR A 156 -18.75 -2.06 8.25
C THR A 156 -20.17 -2.50 7.90
N GLY A 157 -20.70 -3.51 8.59
CA GLY A 157 -21.97 -4.15 8.28
C GLY A 157 -23.19 -3.21 8.26
N GLY A 158 -24.32 -3.74 7.82
CA GLY A 158 -25.60 -3.02 7.81
C GLY A 158 -25.66 -1.82 6.84
N GLN A 159 -26.13 -0.67 7.33
CA GLN A 159 -26.47 0.49 6.48
C GLN A 159 -25.26 1.10 5.76
N ILE A 160 -24.05 1.00 6.34
CA ILE A 160 -22.83 1.53 5.72
C ILE A 160 -22.45 0.68 4.52
N LEU A 161 -22.38 -0.64 4.67
CA LEU A 161 -22.16 -1.56 3.55
C LEU A 161 -23.22 -1.38 2.46
N GLY A 162 -24.49 -1.24 2.83
CA GLY A 162 -25.58 -0.94 1.89
C GLY A 162 -25.36 0.38 1.13
N SER A 163 -24.94 1.44 1.82
CA SER A 163 -24.65 2.74 1.19
C SER A 163 -23.42 2.68 0.27
N LEU A 164 -22.40 1.90 0.63
CA LEU A 164 -21.22 1.64 -0.20
C LEU A 164 -21.62 0.91 -1.49
N ASN A 165 -22.41 -0.17 -1.38
CA ASN A 165 -22.95 -0.89 -2.53
C ASN A 165 -23.75 0.01 -3.46
N ASN A 166 -24.59 0.88 -2.90
CA ASN A 166 -25.37 1.83 -3.67
C ASN A 166 -24.48 2.79 -4.48
N VAL A 167 -23.37 3.27 -3.93
CA VAL A 167 -22.44 4.12 -4.68
C VAL A 167 -21.71 3.32 -5.76
N LEU A 168 -21.21 2.13 -5.42
CA LEU A 168 -20.52 1.24 -6.36
C LEU A 168 -21.40 0.90 -7.57
N LYS A 169 -22.72 0.78 -7.38
CA LYS A 169 -23.72 0.60 -8.45
C LYS A 169 -23.73 1.70 -9.51
N TYR A 170 -23.22 2.89 -9.24
CA TYR A 170 -23.16 3.99 -10.21
C TYR A 170 -21.75 4.26 -10.77
N LEU A 171 -20.71 3.61 -10.25
CA LEU A 171 -19.33 3.73 -10.75
C LEU A 171 -19.10 2.91 -12.03
N HIS A 172 -19.68 3.32 -13.14
CA HIS A 172 -19.68 2.54 -14.40
C HIS A 172 -18.31 2.37 -15.05
N GLY A 173 -17.41 3.35 -14.89
CA GLY A 173 -16.07 3.37 -15.48
C GLY A 173 -14.96 2.76 -14.59
N LEU A 174 -15.33 2.13 -13.48
CA LEU A 174 -14.38 1.63 -12.49
C LEU A 174 -13.45 0.54 -13.08
N LYS A 175 -12.15 0.76 -12.95
CA LYS A 175 -11.08 -0.17 -13.36
C LYS A 175 -10.18 -0.60 -12.21
N SER A 176 -10.15 0.19 -11.13
CA SER A 176 -9.31 -0.02 -9.96
C SER A 176 -10.14 0.13 -8.69
N LEU A 177 -10.25 -0.95 -7.92
CA LEU A 177 -10.99 -0.98 -6.67
C LEU A 177 -10.05 -1.36 -5.52
N ASN A 178 -10.01 -0.52 -4.49
CA ASN A 178 -9.25 -0.78 -3.27
C ASN A 178 -10.17 -0.67 -2.05
N LEU A 179 -10.37 -1.78 -1.36
CA LEU A 179 -11.19 -1.92 -0.18
C LEU A 179 -10.32 -2.48 0.95
N VAL A 180 -10.22 -1.73 2.03
CA VAL A 180 -9.33 -2.05 3.16
C VAL A 180 -10.12 -2.02 4.46
N ASP A 181 -9.94 -3.05 5.28
CA ASP A 181 -10.44 -3.20 6.65
C ASP A 181 -11.97 -3.21 6.77
N LEU A 182 -12.71 -3.75 5.80
CA LEU A 182 -14.18 -3.81 5.87
C LEU A 182 -14.70 -4.61 7.08
N GLN A 183 -13.98 -5.64 7.51
CA GLN A 183 -14.29 -6.42 8.72
C GLN A 183 -15.72 -6.98 8.74
N LEU A 184 -16.17 -7.53 7.61
CA LEU A 184 -17.49 -8.12 7.41
C LEU A 184 -17.63 -9.51 8.03
N THR A 185 -18.87 -9.91 8.30
CA THR A 185 -19.18 -11.32 8.55
C THR A 185 -19.06 -12.14 7.26
N HIS A 186 -19.02 -13.48 7.39
CA HIS A 186 -18.86 -14.34 6.22
C HIS A 186 -20.00 -14.17 5.21
N GLN A 187 -21.25 -14.08 5.68
CA GLN A 187 -22.42 -13.92 4.81
C GLN A 187 -22.40 -12.57 4.09
N GLU A 188 -22.18 -11.47 4.83
CA GLU A 188 -22.10 -10.12 4.24
C GLU A 188 -20.99 -10.02 3.19
N ALA A 189 -19.85 -10.68 3.43
CA ALA A 189 -18.76 -10.70 2.47
C ALA A 189 -19.12 -11.44 1.17
N ASP A 190 -19.83 -12.57 1.24
CA ASP A 190 -20.27 -13.29 0.03
C ASP A 190 -21.29 -12.48 -0.77
N GLU A 191 -22.30 -11.93 -0.10
CA GLU A 191 -23.32 -11.10 -0.73
C GLU A 191 -22.68 -9.86 -1.38
N PHE A 192 -21.78 -9.19 -0.66
CA PHE A 192 -21.04 -8.04 -1.16
C PHE A 192 -20.20 -8.39 -2.40
N LEU A 193 -19.42 -9.47 -2.36
CA LEU A 193 -18.59 -9.88 -3.48
C LEU A 193 -19.41 -10.35 -4.68
N ALA A 194 -20.56 -11.00 -4.46
CA ALA A 194 -21.49 -11.34 -5.54
C ALA A 194 -21.99 -10.09 -6.27
N THR A 195 -22.38 -9.04 -5.54
CA THR A 195 -22.80 -7.76 -6.17
C THR A 195 -21.67 -7.08 -6.94
N LEU A 196 -20.43 -7.19 -6.46
CA LEU A 196 -19.26 -6.70 -7.19
C LEU A 196 -19.02 -7.48 -8.48
N LEU A 197 -19.09 -8.82 -8.41
CA LEU A 197 -18.89 -9.68 -9.57
C LEU A 197 -19.92 -9.40 -10.66
N GLU A 198 -21.20 -9.33 -10.31
CA GLU A 198 -22.30 -9.06 -11.26
C GLU A 198 -22.01 -7.83 -12.13
N LYS A 199 -21.39 -6.80 -11.55
CA LYS A 199 -21.13 -5.54 -12.24
C LYS A 199 -19.74 -5.42 -12.88
N PHE A 200 -18.73 -6.01 -12.25
CA PHE A 200 -17.33 -5.65 -12.50
C PHE A 200 -16.43 -6.79 -12.95
N HIS A 201 -16.93 -8.03 -13.05
CA HIS A 201 -16.15 -9.22 -13.44
C HIS A 201 -15.27 -9.00 -14.69
N GLU A 202 -15.77 -8.26 -15.69
CA GLU A 202 -15.06 -7.98 -16.95
C GLU A 202 -14.44 -6.57 -17.08
N LYS A 203 -14.44 -5.78 -16.01
CA LYS A 203 -14.01 -4.36 -16.04
C LYS A 203 -12.80 -4.08 -15.17
N LEU A 204 -12.70 -4.73 -14.01
CA LEU A 204 -11.62 -4.46 -13.07
C LEU A 204 -10.29 -5.03 -13.59
N THR A 205 -9.28 -4.18 -13.53
CA THR A 205 -7.88 -4.49 -13.85
C THR A 205 -7.00 -4.49 -12.60
N TYR A 206 -7.44 -3.79 -11.55
CA TYR A 206 -6.81 -3.76 -10.24
C TYR A 206 -7.87 -3.98 -9.16
N LEU A 207 -7.60 -4.94 -8.27
CA LEU A 207 -8.45 -5.26 -7.13
C LEU A 207 -7.55 -5.44 -5.90
N SER A 208 -7.85 -4.69 -4.86
CA SER A 208 -7.22 -4.81 -3.55
C SER A 208 -8.29 -5.02 -2.51
N LEU A 209 -8.26 -6.19 -1.87
CA LEU A 209 -9.18 -6.63 -0.85
C LEU A 209 -8.37 -7.00 0.39
N LEU A 210 -8.22 -6.06 1.31
CA LEU A 210 -7.43 -6.25 2.51
C LEU A 210 -8.35 -6.29 3.74
N ASN A 211 -8.19 -7.32 4.57
CA ASN A 211 -8.95 -7.52 5.81
C ASN A 211 -10.47 -7.34 5.61
N VAL A 212 -11.00 -7.99 4.57
CA VAL A 212 -12.42 -7.88 4.19
C VAL A 212 -13.32 -8.54 5.24
N THR A 213 -12.90 -9.66 5.81
CA THR A 213 -13.67 -10.40 6.82
C THR A 213 -13.05 -10.25 8.21
N LEU A 214 -13.91 -10.29 9.24
CA LEU A 214 -13.48 -10.27 10.64
C LEU A 214 -12.76 -11.57 11.04
N PHE A 215 -13.21 -12.69 10.48
CA PHE A 215 -12.64 -14.02 10.71
C PHE A 215 -11.98 -14.55 9.42
N PRO A 216 -10.99 -15.45 9.53
CA PRO A 216 -10.37 -16.10 8.38
C PRO A 216 -11.42 -16.77 7.49
N LYS A 217 -11.43 -16.41 6.21
CA LYS A 217 -12.37 -16.95 5.23
C LYS A 217 -11.72 -16.97 3.86
N PRO A 218 -11.53 -18.15 3.24
CA PRO A 218 -11.14 -18.22 1.84
C PRO A 218 -12.20 -17.59 0.93
N ILE A 219 -11.76 -16.77 -0.03
CA ILE A 219 -12.66 -16.06 -0.95
C ILE A 219 -12.38 -16.53 -2.37
N LEU A 220 -13.17 -17.49 -2.86
CA LEU A 220 -13.04 -18.03 -4.23
C LEU A 220 -13.41 -17.01 -5.30
N GLN A 221 -14.32 -16.10 -4.99
CA GLN A 221 -14.87 -15.08 -5.89
C GLN A 221 -13.81 -14.18 -6.54
N VAL A 222 -12.63 -14.04 -5.93
CA VAL A 222 -11.53 -13.25 -6.52
C VAL A 222 -11.02 -13.82 -7.84
N GLY A 223 -11.17 -15.14 -8.06
CA GLY A 223 -10.82 -15.82 -9.30
C GLY A 223 -11.79 -15.56 -10.46
N CYS A 224 -12.90 -14.86 -10.23
CA CYS A 224 -13.91 -14.58 -11.27
C CYS A 224 -13.75 -13.20 -11.94
N PHE A 225 -12.76 -12.39 -11.55
CA PHE A 225 -12.47 -11.11 -12.20
C PHE A 225 -11.55 -11.30 -13.40
N LEU A 226 -12.13 -11.58 -14.57
CA LEU A 226 -11.43 -12.09 -15.76
C LEU A 226 -10.35 -11.15 -16.33
N LYS A 227 -10.51 -9.82 -16.20
CA LYS A 227 -9.54 -8.83 -16.73
C LYS A 227 -8.54 -8.33 -15.71
N LEU A 228 -8.43 -9.02 -14.57
CA LEU A 228 -7.59 -8.59 -13.48
C LEU A 228 -6.11 -8.74 -13.83
N ARG A 229 -5.34 -7.66 -13.67
CA ARG A 229 -3.88 -7.64 -13.85
C ARG A 229 -3.12 -7.60 -12.53
N LYS A 230 -3.73 -7.01 -11.50
CA LYS A 230 -3.13 -6.87 -10.17
C LYS A 230 -4.15 -7.22 -9.10
N LEU A 231 -3.80 -8.20 -8.26
CA LEU A 231 -4.60 -8.64 -7.13
C LEU A 231 -3.82 -8.47 -5.83
N LEU A 232 -4.37 -7.72 -4.88
CA LEU A 232 -3.87 -7.64 -3.50
C LEU A 232 -4.90 -8.29 -2.58
N VAL A 233 -4.47 -9.25 -1.77
CA VAL A 233 -5.32 -9.97 -0.82
C VAL A 233 -4.60 -10.19 0.50
N SER A 234 -5.35 -10.26 1.60
CA SER A 234 -4.78 -10.67 2.88
C SER A 234 -4.59 -12.20 2.95
N PRO A 235 -3.58 -12.71 3.69
CA PRO A 235 -3.28 -14.14 3.78
C PRO A 235 -4.49 -15.03 4.13
N GLN A 236 -5.34 -14.56 5.04
CA GLN A 236 -6.52 -15.30 5.53
C GLN A 236 -7.63 -15.50 4.49
N MET A 237 -7.51 -14.88 3.31
CA MET A 237 -8.44 -15.01 2.19
C MET A 237 -8.08 -16.12 1.20
N LEU A 238 -6.94 -16.78 1.41
CA LEU A 238 -6.40 -17.77 0.48
C LEU A 238 -6.54 -19.19 1.03
N CYS A 239 -6.95 -20.10 0.15
CA CYS A 239 -6.82 -21.54 0.30
C CYS A 239 -6.40 -22.18 -1.03
N THR A 240 -6.25 -23.50 -1.06
CA THR A 240 -5.94 -24.27 -2.28
C THR A 240 -6.90 -23.98 -3.43
N ASP A 241 -8.21 -23.88 -3.16
CA ASP A 241 -9.22 -23.65 -4.20
C ASP A 241 -9.19 -22.22 -4.71
N THR A 242 -9.05 -21.25 -3.80
CA THR A 242 -8.85 -19.85 -4.17
C THR A 242 -7.61 -19.68 -5.04
N LEU A 243 -6.51 -20.35 -4.69
CA LEU A 243 -5.27 -20.31 -5.47
C LEU A 243 -5.47 -20.89 -6.88
N SER A 244 -6.18 -22.01 -6.98
CA SER A 244 -6.50 -22.64 -8.27
C SER A 244 -7.36 -21.73 -9.14
N ALA A 245 -8.35 -21.04 -8.56
CA ALA A 245 -9.17 -20.08 -9.28
C ALA A 245 -8.37 -18.85 -9.74
N ILE A 246 -7.43 -18.36 -8.91
CA ILE A 246 -6.52 -17.27 -9.29
C ILE A 246 -5.59 -17.70 -10.42
N ALA A 247 -5.12 -18.97 -10.43
CA ALA A 247 -4.25 -19.49 -11.48
C ALA A 247 -4.89 -19.46 -12.88
N CYS A 248 -6.23 -19.54 -12.95
CA CYS A 248 -6.99 -19.47 -14.19
C CYS A 248 -7.11 -18.05 -14.77
N LEU A 249 -6.68 -17.00 -14.04
CA LEU A 249 -6.76 -15.62 -14.51
C LEU A 249 -5.65 -15.32 -15.54
N GLU A 250 -6.01 -15.35 -16.83
CA GLU A 250 -5.05 -15.23 -17.95
C GLU A 250 -4.29 -13.90 -18.01
N HIS A 251 -4.87 -12.83 -17.46
CA HIS A 251 -4.30 -11.49 -17.50
C HIS A 251 -3.55 -11.10 -16.22
N LEU A 252 -3.48 -11.98 -15.22
CA LEU A 252 -2.93 -11.64 -13.92
C LEU A 252 -1.40 -11.55 -13.97
N GLU A 253 -0.89 -10.33 -13.88
CA GLU A 253 0.55 -10.04 -13.90
C GLU A 253 1.14 -10.07 -12.48
N ASN A 254 0.38 -9.61 -11.48
CA ASN A 254 0.87 -9.51 -10.09
C ASN A 254 -0.17 -9.99 -9.08
N LEU A 255 0.24 -10.92 -8.23
CA LEU A 255 -0.46 -11.35 -7.03
C LEU A 255 0.33 -10.87 -5.82
N SER A 256 -0.29 -10.15 -4.91
CA SER A 256 0.34 -9.62 -3.71
C SER A 256 -0.40 -10.08 -2.47
N ILE A 257 0.29 -10.83 -1.62
CA ILE A 257 -0.20 -11.29 -0.32
C ILE A 257 0.25 -10.27 0.71
N VAL A 258 -0.70 -9.50 1.25
CA VAL A 258 -0.41 -8.36 2.13
C VAL A 258 -0.81 -8.68 3.57
N GLN A 259 0.19 -8.76 4.44
CA GLN A 259 0.03 -8.98 5.88
C GLN A 259 0.25 -7.66 6.64
N ASP A 260 -0.64 -7.37 7.58
CA ASP A 260 -0.61 -6.18 8.43
C ASP A 260 -1.04 -6.49 9.88
N GLU A 261 -1.30 -5.44 10.68
CA GLU A 261 -1.69 -5.51 12.10
C GLU A 261 -3.00 -6.27 12.35
N LYS A 262 -3.89 -6.27 11.36
CA LYS A 262 -5.25 -6.84 11.41
C LYS A 262 -5.36 -8.17 10.70
N SER A 263 -4.32 -8.56 9.96
CA SER A 263 -4.25 -9.86 9.32
C SER A 263 -4.27 -10.97 10.39
N SER A 264 -5.25 -11.85 10.30
CA SER A 264 -5.39 -13.03 11.17
C SER A 264 -4.50 -14.18 10.69
N GLN A 265 -4.32 -15.21 11.52
CA GLN A 265 -3.68 -16.45 11.07
C GLN A 265 -4.46 -17.04 9.88
N SER A 266 -3.73 -17.46 8.85
CA SER A 266 -4.26 -18.07 7.64
C SER A 266 -4.14 -19.59 7.69
N THR A 267 -4.97 -20.30 6.94
CA THR A 267 -4.74 -21.72 6.65
C THR A 267 -3.46 -21.89 5.84
N ASP A 268 -2.59 -22.81 6.24
CA ASP A 268 -1.35 -23.08 5.51
C ASP A 268 -1.67 -23.62 4.10
N ILE A 269 -1.19 -22.92 3.07
CA ILE A 269 -1.33 -23.36 1.69
C ILE A 269 -0.20 -24.36 1.42
N SER A 270 -0.58 -25.58 1.06
CA SER A 270 0.40 -26.64 0.80
C SER A 270 1.29 -26.31 -0.40
N ARG A 271 2.53 -26.84 -0.38
CA ARG A 271 3.45 -26.79 -1.52
C ARG A 271 2.84 -27.33 -2.81
N ASN A 272 2.00 -28.36 -2.71
CA ASN A 272 1.34 -28.96 -3.87
C ASN A 272 0.37 -27.99 -4.54
N ALA A 273 -0.36 -27.18 -3.76
CA ALA A 273 -1.25 -26.16 -4.30
C ALA A 273 -0.46 -25.10 -5.10
N TRP A 274 0.66 -24.61 -4.56
CA TRP A 274 1.54 -23.67 -5.25
C TRP A 274 2.17 -24.25 -6.51
N ASN A 275 2.58 -25.53 -6.49
CA ASN A 275 3.08 -26.21 -7.69
C ASN A 275 2.00 -26.31 -8.78
N MET A 276 0.74 -26.55 -8.40
CA MET A 276 -0.38 -26.54 -9.35
C MET A 276 -0.65 -25.14 -9.90
N PHE A 277 -0.59 -24.11 -9.04
CA PHE A 277 -0.68 -22.72 -9.46
C PHE A 277 0.36 -22.39 -10.52
N VAL A 278 1.64 -22.72 -10.28
CA VAL A 278 2.74 -22.50 -11.22
C VAL A 278 2.46 -23.18 -12.57
N LYS A 279 2.06 -24.46 -12.54
CA LYS A 279 1.77 -25.25 -13.76
C LYS A 279 0.62 -24.66 -14.58
N GLN A 280 -0.48 -24.27 -13.92
CA GLN A 280 -1.67 -23.72 -14.61
C GLN A 280 -1.41 -22.31 -15.12
N ASN A 281 -0.67 -21.51 -14.35
CA ASN A 281 -0.42 -20.13 -14.65
C ASN A 281 0.74 -19.92 -15.65
N MET A 282 1.56 -20.94 -15.90
CA MET A 282 2.72 -20.90 -16.81
C MET A 282 3.69 -19.74 -16.48
N ASP A 283 3.98 -19.55 -15.19
CA ASP A 283 4.91 -18.52 -14.67
C ASP A 283 4.57 -17.06 -15.05
N ARG A 284 3.32 -16.78 -15.47
CA ARG A 284 2.89 -15.44 -15.88
C ARG A 284 2.81 -14.44 -14.72
N THR A 285 2.34 -14.89 -13.56
CA THR A 285 2.08 -14.02 -12.42
C THR A 285 3.27 -13.93 -11.47
N ARG A 286 3.67 -12.70 -11.14
CA ARG A 286 4.65 -12.41 -10.11
C ARG A 286 3.99 -12.39 -8.75
N VAL A 287 4.45 -13.25 -7.84
CA VAL A 287 3.93 -13.33 -6.47
C VAL A 287 4.77 -12.45 -5.55
N TRP A 288 4.12 -11.55 -4.82
CA TRP A 288 4.73 -10.67 -3.84
C TRP A 288 4.26 -10.99 -2.43
N LEU A 289 5.18 -11.06 -1.48
CA LEU A 289 4.85 -11.10 -0.04
C LEU A 289 5.12 -9.73 0.56
N ILE A 290 4.09 -9.08 1.10
CA ILE A 290 4.17 -7.71 1.61
C ILE A 290 3.80 -7.69 3.09
N LEU A 291 4.66 -7.11 3.92
CA LEU A 291 4.44 -6.88 5.35
C LEU A 291 4.27 -5.38 5.61
N ARG A 292 3.23 -4.97 6.33
CA ARG A 292 2.90 -3.55 6.62
C ARG A 292 2.60 -3.30 8.09
N GLY A 293 2.76 -2.05 8.54
CA GLY A 293 2.40 -1.64 9.90
C GLY A 293 3.15 -2.42 10.98
N LYS A 294 2.54 -2.65 12.14
CA LYS A 294 3.11 -3.41 13.27
C LYS A 294 2.53 -4.82 13.36
N PRO A 295 2.89 -5.73 12.44
CA PRO A 295 2.29 -7.06 12.39
C PRO A 295 2.50 -7.80 13.71
N LYS A 296 1.49 -8.55 14.14
CA LYS A 296 1.53 -9.34 15.39
C LYS A 296 2.50 -10.53 15.28
N THR A 297 2.67 -11.04 14.07
CA THR A 297 3.51 -12.19 13.73
C THR A 297 4.57 -11.81 12.69
N SER A 298 5.59 -12.65 12.56
CA SER A 298 6.55 -12.57 11.45
C SER A 298 5.84 -12.74 10.09
N LEU A 299 6.55 -12.39 9.01
CA LEU A 299 6.08 -12.62 7.65
C LEU A 299 5.68 -14.09 7.47
N ILE A 300 4.45 -14.33 6.99
CA ILE A 300 3.96 -15.67 6.69
C ILE A 300 4.66 -16.17 5.41
N ILE A 301 5.47 -17.20 5.56
CA ILE A 301 6.13 -17.88 4.46
C ILE A 301 5.14 -18.84 3.79
N GLN A 302 5.19 -18.89 2.46
CA GLN A 302 4.38 -19.72 1.56
C GLN A 302 5.29 -20.74 0.85
N PRO A 303 5.51 -21.95 1.41
CA PRO A 303 6.42 -22.93 0.82
C PRO A 303 5.98 -23.36 -0.59
N GLY A 304 6.90 -23.29 -1.55
CA GLY A 304 6.64 -23.66 -2.95
C GLY A 304 6.03 -22.56 -3.81
N ALA A 305 5.68 -21.41 -3.24
CA ALA A 305 5.22 -20.26 -4.02
C ALA A 305 6.37 -19.67 -4.87
N PRO A 306 6.10 -19.26 -6.12
CA PRO A 306 7.08 -18.57 -6.98
C PRO A 306 7.21 -17.10 -6.55
N VAL A 307 7.73 -16.85 -5.34
CA VAL A 307 7.83 -15.51 -4.76
C VAL A 307 8.87 -14.68 -5.51
N TYR A 308 8.37 -13.77 -6.35
CA TYR A 308 9.17 -12.82 -7.10
C TYR A 308 9.81 -11.75 -6.20
N GLY A 309 9.11 -11.33 -5.13
CA GLY A 309 9.65 -10.32 -4.24
C GLY A 309 9.01 -10.28 -2.86
N ILE A 310 9.82 -9.89 -1.87
CA ILE A 310 9.42 -9.68 -0.48
C ILE A 310 9.60 -8.21 -0.15
N ARG A 311 8.56 -7.60 0.42
CA ARG A 311 8.53 -6.18 0.73
C ARG A 311 8.03 -5.90 2.14
N MET A 312 8.84 -5.26 2.96
CA MET A 312 8.44 -4.74 4.27
C MET A 312 8.17 -3.24 4.11
N GLU A 313 6.91 -2.88 3.86
CA GLU A 313 6.48 -1.51 3.58
C GLU A 313 5.98 -0.81 4.83
N ASN A 314 6.69 0.23 5.25
CA ASN A 314 6.33 0.98 6.45
C ASN A 314 6.02 0.05 7.64
N SER A 315 6.76 -1.06 7.74
CA SER A 315 6.46 -2.14 8.68
C SER A 315 7.32 -2.03 9.93
N ALA A 316 6.92 -2.57 11.06
CA ALA A 316 7.77 -2.81 12.22
C ALA A 316 8.42 -4.21 12.18
N GLY A 317 8.12 -5.01 11.15
CA GLY A 317 8.75 -6.30 10.94
C GLY A 317 10.28 -6.17 10.81
N GLN A 318 10.97 -7.15 11.40
CA GLN A 318 12.43 -7.27 11.38
C GLN A 318 12.83 -8.53 10.65
N LEU A 319 13.96 -8.48 9.95
CA LEU A 319 14.56 -9.68 9.37
C LEU A 319 15.39 -10.41 10.45
N THR A 320 14.88 -11.57 10.89
CA THR A 320 15.57 -12.53 11.76
C THR A 320 16.32 -13.57 10.94
N MET A 321 17.28 -14.27 11.56
CA MET A 321 18.00 -15.36 10.89
C MET A 321 17.05 -16.50 10.47
N GLU A 322 16.13 -16.89 11.35
CA GLU A 322 15.12 -17.92 11.04
C GLU A 322 14.29 -17.55 9.79
N LEU A 323 13.84 -16.30 9.70
CA LEU A 323 13.09 -15.85 8.52
C LEU A 323 13.97 -15.82 7.27
N ALA A 324 15.23 -15.41 7.38
CA ALA A 324 16.18 -15.42 6.27
C ALA A 324 16.45 -16.85 5.76
N GLU A 325 16.64 -17.82 6.65
CA GLU A 325 16.81 -19.22 6.29
C GLU A 325 15.57 -19.76 5.58
N GLN A 326 14.36 -19.46 6.08
CA GLN A 326 13.12 -19.84 5.41
C GLN A 326 13.03 -19.23 4.00
N ILE A 327 13.33 -17.94 3.86
CA ILE A 327 13.36 -17.25 2.56
C ILE A 327 14.36 -17.92 1.61
N ALA A 328 15.58 -18.15 2.05
CA ALA A 328 16.63 -18.77 1.23
C ALA A 328 16.28 -20.22 0.84
N ASN A 329 15.71 -20.99 1.78
CA ASN A 329 15.32 -22.38 1.56
C ASN A 329 14.17 -22.52 0.56
N TYR A 330 13.17 -21.63 0.61
CA TYR A 330 11.97 -21.76 -0.22
C TYR A 330 12.01 -20.92 -1.51
N TYR A 331 12.75 -19.80 -1.55
CA TYR A 331 12.67 -18.82 -2.62
C TYR A 331 14.00 -18.52 -3.32
N SER A 332 15.07 -19.25 -3.02
CA SER A 332 16.38 -19.07 -3.68
C SER A 332 16.30 -19.07 -5.21
N GLY A 333 15.45 -19.93 -5.79
CA GLY A 333 15.26 -20.04 -7.24
C GLY A 333 14.24 -19.08 -7.87
N SER A 334 13.62 -18.17 -7.10
CA SER A 334 12.54 -17.30 -7.61
C SER A 334 12.58 -15.86 -7.09
N LEU A 335 13.37 -15.55 -6.06
CA LEU A 335 13.40 -14.24 -5.41
C LEU A 335 14.25 -13.24 -6.19
N HIS A 336 13.62 -12.18 -6.71
CA HIS A 336 14.28 -11.06 -7.39
C HIS A 336 14.41 -9.82 -6.50
N HIS A 337 13.48 -9.60 -5.56
CA HIS A 337 13.45 -8.36 -4.78
C HIS A 337 13.32 -8.63 -3.28
N PHE A 338 14.21 -8.04 -2.49
CA PHE A 338 14.06 -7.95 -1.03
C PHE A 338 14.12 -6.48 -0.62
N ILE A 339 12.99 -5.90 -0.26
CA ILE A 339 12.88 -4.44 -0.06
C ILE A 339 12.32 -4.13 1.33
N GLN A 340 13.06 -3.39 2.14
CA GLN A 340 12.57 -2.77 3.37
C GLN A 340 12.41 -1.27 3.17
N SER A 341 11.18 -0.78 2.98
CA SER A 341 10.89 0.64 2.82
C SER A 341 10.34 1.26 4.11
N GLY A 342 10.32 2.60 4.18
CA GLY A 342 9.94 3.32 5.39
C GLY A 342 11.05 3.40 6.44
N LEU A 343 10.73 3.98 7.60
CA LEU A 343 11.70 4.30 8.67
C LEU A 343 11.19 3.91 10.07
N GLU A 344 10.33 2.92 10.14
CA GLU A 344 9.75 2.43 11.40
C GLU A 344 10.87 1.98 12.32
N ARG A 345 10.84 2.53 13.53
CA ARG A 345 11.89 2.31 14.52
C ARG A 345 11.50 1.13 15.39
N MET A 346 12.38 0.15 15.47
CA MET A 346 12.25 -0.96 16.40
C MET A 346 13.45 -1.03 17.34
N LYS A 347 13.18 -1.40 18.60
CA LYS A 347 14.24 -1.69 19.56
C LYS A 347 14.87 -3.02 19.15
N ARG A 348 16.12 -2.98 18.70
CA ARG A 348 16.94 -4.16 18.40
C ARG A 348 18.19 -4.06 19.26
N GLY A 349 18.67 -5.19 19.76
CA GLY A 349 19.84 -5.20 20.63
C GLY A 349 21.12 -4.86 19.86
N LYS A 350 22.21 -4.66 20.61
CA LYS A 350 23.48 -4.13 20.04
C LYS A 350 24.36 -5.24 19.44
N LYS A 351 24.10 -6.51 19.81
CA LYS A 351 24.88 -7.67 19.37
C LYS A 351 24.65 -7.96 17.89
N MET A 352 25.63 -8.55 17.21
CA MET A 352 25.54 -8.83 15.77
C MET A 352 24.45 -9.87 15.46
N GLU A 353 24.37 -10.95 16.24
CA GLU A 353 23.36 -12.02 16.13
C GLU A 353 21.93 -11.48 16.19
N GLU A 354 21.75 -10.45 17.03
CA GLU A 354 20.47 -9.80 17.19
C GLU A 354 20.17 -8.82 16.06
N ARG A 355 21.13 -8.44 15.20
CA ARG A 355 20.97 -7.48 14.08
C ARG A 355 20.73 -8.19 12.74
N VAL A 356 20.53 -7.40 11.69
CA VAL A 356 20.23 -7.90 10.34
C VAL A 356 21.45 -8.49 9.62
N ASP A 357 22.66 -8.30 10.17
CA ASP A 357 23.93 -8.58 9.50
C ASP A 357 23.97 -9.99 8.89
N SER A 358 23.90 -11.05 9.71
CA SER A 358 23.99 -12.43 9.23
C SER A 358 22.78 -12.83 8.38
N ALA A 359 21.59 -12.42 8.78
CA ALA A 359 20.34 -12.74 8.10
C ALA A 359 20.29 -12.18 6.66
N LEU A 360 20.86 -10.99 6.45
CA LEU A 360 20.92 -10.40 5.11
C LEU A 360 21.94 -11.11 4.22
N ILE A 361 23.10 -11.49 4.78
CA ILE A 361 24.12 -12.27 4.06
C ILE A 361 23.58 -13.65 3.65
N GLU A 362 22.80 -14.32 4.51
CA GLU A 362 22.13 -15.58 4.20
C GLU A 362 21.24 -15.47 2.94
N ILE A 363 20.45 -14.39 2.83
CA ILE A 363 19.60 -14.17 1.65
C ILE A 363 20.45 -13.91 0.40
N VAL A 364 21.38 -12.96 0.43
CA VAL A 364 22.13 -12.58 -0.78
C VAL A 364 23.08 -13.67 -1.27
N SER A 365 23.56 -14.53 -0.37
CA SER A 365 24.47 -15.62 -0.72
C SER A 365 23.76 -16.79 -1.38
N ARG A 366 22.47 -17.01 -1.05
CA ARG A 366 21.69 -18.18 -1.52
C ARG A 366 20.63 -17.86 -2.56
N CYS A 367 20.31 -16.58 -2.78
CA CYS A 367 19.36 -16.13 -3.80
C CYS A 367 20.10 -15.46 -4.96
N PRO A 368 20.55 -16.21 -5.99
CA PRO A 368 21.34 -15.66 -7.09
C PRO A 368 20.56 -14.75 -8.05
N LEU A 369 19.22 -14.84 -8.06
CA LEU A 369 18.36 -14.07 -8.98
C LEU A 369 18.00 -12.67 -8.46
N LEU A 370 18.57 -12.25 -7.34
CA LEU A 370 18.29 -10.93 -6.78
C LEU A 370 18.65 -9.83 -7.79
N GLU A 371 17.77 -8.86 -7.92
CA GLU A 371 17.94 -7.64 -8.69
C GLU A 371 18.06 -6.42 -7.77
N ARG A 372 17.33 -6.42 -6.64
CA ARG A 372 17.29 -5.29 -5.71
C ARG A 372 17.21 -5.75 -4.26
N VAL A 373 18.10 -5.19 -3.46
CA VAL A 373 18.17 -5.39 -2.01
C VAL A 373 18.16 -4.02 -1.33
N ALA A 374 17.08 -3.73 -0.59
CA ALA A 374 16.97 -2.50 0.20
C ALA A 374 16.85 -2.84 1.68
N CYS A 375 17.74 -2.29 2.50
CA CYS A 375 17.77 -2.52 3.94
C CYS A 375 17.85 -1.19 4.71
N ARG A 376 16.88 -1.02 5.62
CA ARG A 376 16.78 0.15 6.52
C ARG A 376 17.28 -0.13 7.93
N GLU A 377 17.47 -1.41 8.25
CA GLU A 377 17.87 -1.88 9.58
C GLU A 377 19.35 -1.62 9.85
N ARG A 378 19.75 -1.64 11.12
CA ARG A 378 21.13 -1.37 11.51
C ARG A 378 22.05 -2.51 11.09
N LEU A 379 23.10 -2.17 10.33
CA LEU A 379 24.09 -3.12 9.84
C LEU A 379 25.51 -2.54 10.00
N SER A 380 26.51 -3.40 10.12
CA SER A 380 27.91 -3.00 10.28
C SER A 380 28.56 -2.63 8.95
N TYR A 381 29.58 -1.77 8.96
CA TYR A 381 30.40 -1.47 7.78
C TYR A 381 30.96 -2.74 7.15
N GLY A 382 31.37 -3.72 7.95
CA GLY A 382 31.80 -5.02 7.46
C GLY A 382 30.75 -5.69 6.58
N THR A 383 29.50 -5.77 7.04
CA THR A 383 28.38 -6.33 6.27
C THR A 383 28.10 -5.52 5.01
N ALA A 384 28.16 -4.18 5.08
CA ALA A 384 27.97 -3.32 3.90
C ALA A 384 28.98 -3.63 2.80
N VAL A 385 30.26 -3.80 3.13
CA VAL A 385 31.30 -4.14 2.16
C VAL A 385 31.13 -5.58 1.65
N ILE A 386 30.76 -6.54 2.50
CA ILE A 386 30.47 -7.92 2.04
C ILE A 386 29.29 -7.92 1.06
N LEU A 387 28.26 -7.12 1.31
CA LEU A 387 27.14 -6.94 0.37
C LEU A 387 27.60 -6.40 -0.97
N SER A 388 28.59 -5.52 -1.01
CA SER A 388 29.14 -5.01 -2.28
C SER A 388 29.76 -6.13 -3.10
N VAL A 389 30.52 -7.02 -2.46
CA VAL A 389 31.12 -8.19 -3.12
C VAL A 389 30.06 -9.11 -3.70
N TYR A 390 28.99 -9.39 -2.95
CA TYR A 390 27.87 -10.19 -3.45
C TYR A 390 27.10 -9.47 -4.57
N ALA A 391 26.92 -8.16 -4.47
CA ALA A 391 26.24 -7.36 -5.47
C ALA A 391 27.00 -7.35 -6.81
N GLU A 392 28.33 -7.27 -6.76
CA GLU A 392 29.18 -7.36 -7.95
C GLU A 392 29.14 -8.76 -8.57
N ARG A 393 29.20 -9.82 -7.75
CA ARG A 393 29.15 -11.21 -8.22
C ARG A 393 27.80 -11.58 -8.86
N ASN A 394 26.69 -11.14 -8.27
CA ASN A 394 25.34 -11.54 -8.68
C ASN A 394 24.60 -10.46 -9.50
N GLY A 395 25.15 -9.25 -9.62
CA GLY A 395 24.59 -8.16 -10.44
C GLY A 395 23.38 -7.43 -9.84
N PHE A 396 23.19 -7.45 -8.51
CA PHE A 396 22.05 -6.79 -7.86
C PHE A 396 22.37 -5.37 -7.37
N LYS A 397 21.32 -4.57 -7.25
CA LYS A 397 21.37 -3.20 -6.72
C LYS A 397 21.14 -3.17 -5.22
N VAL A 398 21.87 -2.31 -4.53
CA VAL A 398 21.82 -2.16 -3.08
C VAL A 398 21.29 -0.77 -2.72
N TYR A 399 20.45 -0.70 -1.68
CA TYR A 399 19.92 0.54 -1.13
C TYR A 399 20.00 0.48 0.40
N LEU A 400 20.92 1.23 1.00
CA LEU A 400 21.15 1.24 2.45
C LEU A 400 20.82 2.60 3.05
N ARG A 401 20.39 2.59 4.31
CA ARG A 401 20.18 3.80 5.10
C ARG A 401 21.46 4.23 5.80
N LYS A 402 21.93 5.45 5.54
CA LYS A 402 23.14 6.06 6.11
C LYS A 402 23.20 5.97 7.63
N ASN A 403 22.14 6.44 8.30
CA ASN A 403 22.05 6.46 9.77
C ASN A 403 21.91 5.07 10.43
N ALA A 404 21.77 4.02 9.62
CA ALA A 404 21.72 2.64 10.09
C ALA A 404 23.09 1.94 9.99
N LEU A 405 24.06 2.54 9.29
CA LEU A 405 25.41 1.98 9.15
C LEU A 405 26.22 2.22 10.43
N LEU A 406 26.73 1.13 11.00
CA LEU A 406 27.54 1.15 12.21
C LEU A 406 29.01 1.00 11.84
N LYS A 407 29.86 1.95 12.27
CA LYS A 407 31.31 1.90 12.14
C LYS A 407 31.92 0.77 13.00
N ARG A 408 31.73 -0.47 12.56
CA ARG A 408 32.14 -1.71 13.20
C ARG A 408 32.44 -2.75 12.13
N ILE A 409 33.37 -3.64 12.43
CA ILE A 409 33.58 -4.90 11.71
C ILE A 409 33.20 -5.98 12.71
N CYS A 410 32.10 -6.67 12.47
CA CYS A 410 31.60 -7.69 13.40
C CYS A 410 31.91 -9.13 12.93
N TRP A 411 32.48 -9.28 11.75
CA TRP A 411 32.86 -10.56 11.15
C TRP A 411 34.26 -10.98 11.57
N CYS A 412 34.49 -12.28 11.76
CA CYS A 412 35.83 -12.81 12.06
C CYS A 412 36.55 -13.28 10.78
N ARG A 413 37.85 -13.57 10.89
CA ARG A 413 38.66 -14.00 9.74
C ARG A 413 38.14 -15.31 9.12
N PHE A 414 37.72 -16.25 9.95
CA PHE A 414 37.19 -17.55 9.51
C PHE A 414 35.88 -17.38 8.72
N ASP A 415 34.99 -16.49 9.16
CA ASP A 415 33.76 -16.17 8.40
C ASP A 415 34.12 -15.62 7.02
N MET A 416 35.10 -14.72 6.94
CA MET A 416 35.50 -14.10 5.67
C MET A 416 36.13 -15.08 4.69
N GLU A 417 36.90 -16.05 5.18
CA GLU A 417 37.43 -17.14 4.37
C GLU A 417 36.29 -17.96 3.73
N THR A 418 35.19 -18.17 4.46
CA THR A 418 33.98 -18.85 3.94
C THR A 418 33.31 -18.07 2.80
N HIS A 419 33.36 -16.74 2.85
CA HIS A 419 32.81 -15.87 1.80
C HIS A 419 33.81 -15.57 0.65
N GLY A 420 35.04 -16.07 0.76
CA GLY A 420 36.13 -15.80 -0.18
C GLY A 420 36.55 -14.33 -0.19
N ILE A 421 36.55 -13.68 0.98
CA ILE A 421 36.92 -12.27 1.17
C ILE A 421 38.17 -12.19 2.04
N LEU A 422 39.17 -11.41 1.62
CA LEU A 422 40.37 -11.19 2.42
C LEU A 422 40.06 -10.28 3.61
N PHE A 423 40.20 -10.79 4.83
CA PHE A 423 39.90 -10.04 6.06
C PHE A 423 40.68 -8.72 6.18
N ASN A 424 41.94 -8.70 5.75
CA ASN A 424 42.77 -7.49 5.78
C ASN A 424 42.23 -6.41 4.84
N TRP A 425 41.80 -6.80 3.63
CA TRP A 425 41.16 -5.89 2.67
C TRP A 425 39.85 -5.34 3.22
N LEU A 426 39.00 -6.18 3.83
CA LEU A 426 37.77 -5.74 4.48
C LEU A 426 38.05 -4.68 5.56
N ARG A 427 39.09 -4.89 6.37
CA ARG A 427 39.48 -3.97 7.44
C ARG A 427 39.93 -2.62 6.89
N GLU A 428 40.56 -2.59 5.72
CA GLU A 428 40.94 -1.35 5.03
C GLU A 428 39.72 -0.60 4.50
N MET A 429 38.81 -1.28 3.81
CA MET A 429 37.60 -0.66 3.25
C MET A 429 36.63 -0.15 4.34
N CYS A 430 36.64 -0.74 5.53
CA CYS A 430 35.77 -0.35 6.65
C CYS A 430 36.33 0.78 7.54
N ARG A 431 37.44 1.46 7.17
CA ARG A 431 38.05 2.50 8.01
C ARG A 431 37.20 3.76 8.13
N THR A 432 36.57 4.18 7.05
CA THR A 432 35.76 5.40 6.96
C THR A 432 34.45 5.13 6.23
N GLU A 433 33.47 6.02 6.40
CA GLU A 433 32.18 5.89 5.74
C GLU A 433 32.30 6.12 4.23
N GLU A 434 33.21 7.02 3.84
CA GLU A 434 33.49 7.34 2.44
C GLU A 434 33.99 6.10 1.71
N LEU A 435 34.97 5.37 2.28
CA LEU A 435 35.52 4.16 1.66
C LEU A 435 34.46 3.06 1.50
N VAL A 436 33.59 2.88 2.50
CA VAL A 436 32.48 1.91 2.40
C VAL A 436 31.51 2.31 1.29
N THR A 437 31.20 3.60 1.17
CA THR A 437 30.28 4.12 0.16
C THR A 437 30.87 4.02 -1.24
N GLU A 438 32.14 4.36 -1.42
CA GLU A 438 32.88 4.22 -2.68
C GLU A 438 32.95 2.76 -3.11
N SER A 439 33.29 1.85 -2.18
CA SER A 439 33.31 0.39 -2.45
C SER A 439 31.95 -0.10 -2.93
N LEU A 440 30.87 0.34 -2.26
CA LEU A 440 29.50 0.00 -2.64
C LEU A 440 29.12 0.54 -4.01
N GLN A 441 29.40 1.82 -4.29
CA GLN A 441 29.10 2.47 -5.58
C GLN A 441 29.84 1.78 -6.73
N TYR A 442 31.12 1.46 -6.52
CA TYR A 442 31.95 0.77 -7.51
C TYR A 442 31.40 -0.64 -7.81
N SER A 443 31.24 -1.48 -6.79
CA SER A 443 30.79 -2.87 -6.96
C SER A 443 29.36 -3.00 -7.51
N THR A 444 28.46 -2.07 -7.16
CA THR A 444 27.06 -2.10 -7.62
C THR A 444 26.84 -1.40 -8.96
N ASN A 445 27.85 -0.67 -9.46
CA ASN A 445 27.71 0.25 -10.59
C ASN A 445 26.52 1.22 -10.41
N GLN A 446 26.33 1.72 -9.19
CA GLN A 446 25.27 2.67 -8.86
C GLN A 446 25.86 4.00 -8.38
N PRO A 447 25.32 5.15 -8.84
CA PRO A 447 25.80 6.46 -8.41
C PRO A 447 25.47 6.73 -6.93
N MET A 448 24.41 6.12 -6.40
CA MET A 448 23.97 6.31 -5.03
C MET A 448 23.45 5.00 -4.45
N VAL A 449 24.10 4.55 -3.38
CA VAL A 449 23.79 3.30 -2.66
C VAL A 449 23.37 3.58 -1.22
N VAL A 450 23.97 4.59 -0.59
CA VAL A 450 23.72 4.98 0.80
C VAL A 450 22.90 6.27 0.81
N TYR A 451 21.74 6.24 1.48
CA TYR A 451 20.75 7.32 1.48
C TYR A 451 20.55 7.87 2.88
N ASP A 452 20.40 9.19 3.00
CA ASP A 452 19.91 9.82 4.22
C ASP A 452 18.44 9.43 4.48
N ASP A 453 17.93 9.69 5.68
CA ASP A 453 16.57 9.28 6.05
C ASP A 453 15.51 9.82 5.09
N ARG A 454 15.66 11.07 4.65
CA ARG A 454 14.69 11.73 3.77
C ARG A 454 14.70 11.09 2.38
N SER A 455 15.87 10.88 1.79
CA SER A 455 15.97 10.27 0.46
C SER A 455 15.59 8.79 0.51
N TYR A 456 16.00 8.06 1.57
CA TYR A 456 15.62 6.66 1.74
C TYR A 456 14.10 6.49 1.84
N LYS A 457 13.41 7.37 2.59
CA LYS A 457 11.94 7.34 2.70
C LYS A 457 11.25 7.67 1.37
N ALA A 458 11.89 8.47 0.52
CA ALA A 458 11.37 8.84 -0.81
C ALA A 458 11.65 7.80 -1.90
N LEU A 459 12.38 6.72 -1.59
CA LEU A 459 12.65 5.63 -2.53
C LEU A 459 11.34 4.92 -2.91
N ASN A 460 10.95 5.05 -4.18
CA ASN A 460 9.87 4.29 -4.80
C ASN A 460 10.45 3.02 -5.46
N LEU A 461 10.70 1.99 -4.66
CA LEU A 461 11.31 0.71 -5.09
C LEU A 461 10.30 -0.39 -5.41
#